data_AF-A0A4Y1Z8P7-F1
#
_entry.id   AF-A0A4Y1Z8P7-F1
#
_cell.length_a   1.000
_cell.length_b   1.000
_cell.length_c   1.000
_cell.angle_alpha   90.00
_cell.angle_beta   90.00
_cell.angle_gamma   90.00
#
_symmetry.space_group_name_H-M   'P 1'
#
loop_
_entity.id
_entity.type
_entity.pdbx_description
1 polymer ?
#
loop_
_entity_poly.entity_id
_entity_poly.type
_entity_poly.pdbx_seq_one_letter_code
_entity_poly.pdbx_strand_id
1 'polypeptide(L)'
;MIQVDEPALREGLPLKEEKKAGYLHDAVYSFRLATTFVKNDTQIHTHMCYSEFDEIIDTIDALDTDVISIEAARSHGEIIATFEDFHYKKGIGLGVYDIHSPRIPSVAEMKSYAERALNVLDPKVVWINPDCGLKTRRTEETVPALKNMVEAAQQVRAELSNTVSR
;
A
#
# COMPACT_ATOMS: atom_id res chain seq x y z
N MET A 1 -10.75 -10.71 -6.11
CA MET A 1 -9.53 -9.89 -5.96
C MET A 1 -8.44 -10.51 -6.81
N ILE A 2 -7.79 -9.70 -7.65
CA ILE A 2 -6.65 -10.08 -8.48
C ILE A 2 -5.57 -9.02 -8.23
N GLN A 3 -4.35 -9.45 -7.95
CA GLN A 3 -3.21 -8.55 -7.79
C GLN A 3 -2.32 -8.62 -9.04
N VAL A 4 -1.96 -7.45 -9.58
CA VAL A 4 -1.06 -7.28 -10.72
C VAL A 4 0.00 -6.27 -10.30
N ASP A 5 1.24 -6.72 -10.14
CA ASP A 5 2.32 -5.89 -9.59
C ASP A 5 3.20 -5.31 -10.70
N GLU A 6 3.57 -4.04 -10.55
CA GLU A 6 4.43 -3.31 -11.48
C GLU A 6 5.73 -2.82 -10.79
N PRO A 7 6.59 -3.75 -10.30
CA PRO A 7 7.80 -3.39 -9.55
C PRO A 7 8.87 -2.70 -10.43
N ALA A 8 8.71 -2.74 -11.75
CA ALA A 8 9.64 -2.16 -12.72
C ALA A 8 9.13 -0.86 -13.37
N LEU A 9 7.96 -0.34 -12.94
CA LEU A 9 7.38 0.87 -13.54
C LEU A 9 8.35 2.05 -13.52
N ARG A 10 9.06 2.25 -12.40
CA ARG A 10 10.06 3.32 -12.27
C ARG A 10 11.39 2.95 -12.92
N GLU A 11 11.76 1.67 -12.92
CA GLU A 11 13.04 1.21 -13.48
C GLU A 11 13.18 1.48 -14.98
N GLY A 12 12.05 1.43 -15.71
CA GLY A 12 12.02 1.74 -17.14
C GLY A 12 11.92 3.24 -17.48
N LEU A 13 11.84 4.12 -16.47
CA LEU A 13 11.61 5.55 -16.69
C LEU A 13 12.80 6.19 -17.45
N PRO A 14 12.55 6.85 -18.61
CA PRO A 14 13.62 7.49 -19.37
C PRO A 14 14.36 8.57 -18.55
N LEU A 15 15.69 8.60 -18.67
CA LEU A 15 16.53 9.63 -18.04
C LEU A 15 16.26 11.04 -18.58
N LYS A 16 15.76 11.14 -19.81
CA LYS A 16 15.43 12.41 -20.47
C LYS A 16 14.01 12.82 -20.11
N GLU A 17 13.86 13.97 -19.45
CA GLU A 17 12.55 14.48 -19.00
C GLU A 17 11.51 14.51 -20.11
N GLU A 18 11.89 14.95 -21.31
CA GLU A 18 10.98 15.07 -22.46
C GLU A 18 10.43 13.71 -22.94
N LYS A 19 11.02 12.59 -22.53
CA LYS A 19 10.58 11.24 -22.89
C LYS A 19 9.74 10.57 -21.81
N LYS A 20 9.74 11.09 -20.57
CA LYS A 20 9.05 10.44 -19.44
C LYS A 20 7.54 10.37 -19.64
N ALA A 21 6.92 11.45 -20.11
CA ALA A 21 5.47 11.51 -20.29
C ALA A 21 4.94 10.43 -21.25
N GLY A 22 5.62 10.20 -22.38
CA GLY A 22 5.24 9.15 -23.33
C GLY A 22 5.38 7.74 -22.74
N TYR A 23 6.48 7.49 -22.03
CA TYR A 23 6.69 6.21 -21.34
C TYR A 23 5.61 5.93 -20.30
N LEU A 24 5.30 6.90 -19.43
CA LEU A 24 4.30 6.73 -18.38
C LEU A 24 2.89 6.52 -18.96
N HIS A 25 2.56 7.22 -20.04
CA HIS A 25 1.31 7.00 -20.78
C HIS A 25 1.19 5.55 -21.27
N ASP A 26 2.23 5.04 -21.94
CA ASP A 26 2.20 3.69 -22.53
C ASP A 26 2.20 2.61 -21.45
N ALA A 27 2.91 2.83 -20.34
CA ALA A 27 2.92 1.93 -19.19
C ALA A 27 1.53 1.85 -18.53
N VAL A 28 0.89 2.99 -18.25
CA VAL A 28 -0.47 3.06 -17.71
C VAL A 28 -1.47 2.40 -18.67
N TYR A 29 -1.39 2.70 -19.96
CA TYR A 29 -2.26 2.11 -20.97
C TYR A 29 -2.14 0.58 -20.98
N SER A 30 -0.91 0.06 -20.94
CA SER A 30 -0.64 -1.38 -20.95
C SER A 30 -1.21 -2.07 -19.71
N PHE A 31 -1.03 -1.47 -18.52
CA PHE A 31 -1.59 -1.99 -17.28
C PHE A 31 -3.13 -2.05 -17.33
N ARG A 32 -3.77 -0.95 -17.74
CA ARG A 32 -5.24 -0.89 -17.86
C ARG A 32 -5.78 -1.89 -18.86
N LEU A 33 -5.11 -2.07 -19.99
CA LEU A 33 -5.52 -3.06 -20.99
C LEU A 33 -5.53 -4.49 -20.42
N ALA A 34 -4.57 -4.81 -19.55
CA ALA A 34 -4.50 -6.11 -18.88
C ALA A 34 -5.58 -6.30 -17.79
N THR A 35 -6.08 -5.22 -17.18
CA THR A 35 -6.96 -5.28 -16.01
C THR A 35 -8.41 -4.86 -16.27
N THR A 36 -8.72 -4.23 -17.42
CA THR A 36 -10.04 -3.61 -17.66
C THR A 36 -11.21 -4.58 -17.88
N PHE A 37 -10.96 -5.85 -18.20
CA PHE A 37 -12.02 -6.81 -18.57
C PHE A 37 -12.63 -7.57 -17.38
N VAL A 38 -12.40 -7.08 -16.16
CA VAL A 38 -12.98 -7.67 -14.95
C VAL A 38 -14.37 -7.12 -14.67
N LYS A 39 -15.13 -7.82 -13.82
CA LYS A 39 -16.45 -7.36 -13.37
C LYS A 39 -16.29 -6.28 -12.30
N ASN A 40 -17.31 -5.43 -12.12
CA ASN A 40 -17.30 -4.38 -11.09
C ASN A 40 -17.16 -4.89 -9.64
N ASP A 41 -17.48 -6.16 -9.38
CA ASP A 41 -17.28 -6.80 -8.07
C ASP A 41 -15.89 -7.43 -7.90
N THR A 42 -15.05 -7.37 -8.94
CA THR A 42 -13.68 -7.86 -8.93
C THR A 42 -12.72 -6.73 -8.64
N GLN A 43 -12.12 -6.74 -7.46
CA GLN A 43 -11.07 -5.77 -7.11
C GLN A 43 -9.73 -6.11 -7.76
N ILE A 44 -9.10 -5.11 -8.37
CA ILE A 44 -7.73 -5.09 -8.84
C ILE A 44 -6.84 -4.43 -7.80
N HIS A 45 -5.83 -5.16 -7.36
CA HIS A 45 -4.81 -4.69 -6.44
C HIS A 45 -3.48 -4.52 -7.20
N THR A 46 -2.66 -3.56 -6.80
CA THR A 46 -1.26 -3.45 -7.27
C THR A 46 -0.34 -3.20 -6.09
N HIS A 47 0.82 -3.84 -6.08
CA HIS A 47 1.90 -3.51 -5.15
C HIS A 47 3.00 -2.74 -5.88
N MET A 48 3.56 -1.73 -5.21
CA MET A 48 4.70 -0.96 -5.71
C MET A 48 5.77 -0.82 -4.62
N CYS A 49 7.00 -1.24 -4.96
CA CYS A 49 8.15 -1.30 -4.04
C CYS A 49 8.92 0.02 -3.95
N TYR A 50 8.22 1.17 -3.90
CA TYR A 50 8.87 2.50 -3.86
C TYR A 50 8.40 3.31 -2.66
N SER A 51 9.33 3.98 -1.99
CA SER A 51 9.06 4.85 -0.84
C SER A 51 8.84 6.32 -1.23
N GLU A 52 9.23 6.73 -2.43
CA GLU A 52 9.10 8.11 -2.93
C GLU A 52 7.89 8.20 -3.87
N PHE A 53 6.73 8.42 -3.26
CA PHE A 53 5.44 8.42 -3.97
C PHE A 53 5.15 9.73 -4.71
N ASP A 54 5.74 10.83 -4.25
CA ASP A 54 5.42 12.20 -4.69
C ASP A 54 5.68 12.41 -6.20
N GLU A 55 6.69 11.74 -6.77
CA GLU A 55 7.07 11.92 -8.17
C GLU A 55 6.14 11.22 -9.16
N ILE A 56 5.38 10.21 -8.71
CA ILE A 56 4.61 9.32 -9.60
C ILE A 56 3.14 9.16 -9.18
N ILE A 57 2.65 9.93 -8.20
CA ILE A 57 1.28 9.82 -7.70
C ILE A 57 0.22 9.94 -8.80
N ASP A 58 0.40 10.85 -9.75
CA ASP A 58 -0.52 11.03 -10.89
C ASP A 58 -0.54 9.78 -11.80
N THR A 59 0.61 9.14 -11.98
CA THR A 59 0.71 7.89 -12.75
C THR A 59 -0.02 6.77 -12.02
N ILE A 60 0.16 6.69 -10.71
CA ILE A 60 -0.47 5.69 -9.84
C ILE A 60 -1.99 5.82 -9.85
N ASP A 61 -2.52 7.03 -9.73
CA ASP A 61 -3.97 7.25 -9.84
C ASP A 61 -4.48 6.84 -11.23
N ALA A 62 -3.71 7.13 -12.28
CA ALA A 62 -4.03 6.79 -13.66
C ALA A 62 -4.01 5.28 -13.95
N LEU A 63 -3.32 4.44 -13.16
CA LEU A 63 -3.39 2.97 -13.26
C LEU A 63 -4.80 2.44 -13.00
N ASP A 64 -5.63 3.21 -12.30
CA ASP A 64 -7.02 2.90 -12.03
C ASP A 64 -7.26 1.60 -11.23
N THR A 65 -6.40 1.34 -10.25
CA THR A 65 -6.53 0.18 -9.35
C THR A 65 -7.50 0.46 -8.20
N ASP A 66 -8.18 -0.58 -7.72
CA ASP A 66 -9.08 -0.46 -6.57
C ASP A 66 -8.32 -0.30 -5.27
N VAL A 67 -7.17 -0.96 -5.15
CA VAL A 67 -6.30 -0.91 -3.97
C VAL A 67 -4.84 -0.88 -4.40
N ILE A 68 -4.04 -0.01 -3.79
CA ILE A 68 -2.59 -0.01 -3.92
C ILE A 68 -1.92 -0.32 -2.59
N SER A 69 -0.97 -1.26 -2.57
CA SER A 69 -0.15 -1.57 -1.39
C SER A 69 1.26 -1.02 -1.53
N ILE A 70 1.68 -0.27 -0.51
CA ILE A 70 2.92 0.52 -0.50
C ILE A 70 3.82 0.13 0.67
N GLU A 71 5.13 0.25 0.47
CA GLU A 71 6.12 0.04 1.53
C GLU A 71 6.14 1.26 2.46
N ALA A 72 5.83 1.04 3.74
CA ALA A 72 5.65 2.13 4.70
C ALA A 72 6.36 1.89 6.05
N ALA A 73 6.72 0.65 6.40
CA ALA A 73 7.28 0.37 7.72
C ALA A 73 8.68 1.00 7.88
N ARG A 74 9.40 1.20 6.77
CA ARG A 74 10.76 1.78 6.75
C ARG A 74 10.80 3.31 6.59
N SER A 75 9.78 3.92 6.01
CA SER A 75 9.75 5.37 5.72
C SER A 75 9.33 6.22 6.92
N HIS A 76 9.18 5.62 8.11
CA HIS A 76 8.74 6.28 9.35
C HIS A 76 7.48 7.16 9.20
N GLY A 77 6.66 6.92 8.18
CA GLY A 77 5.43 7.67 7.89
C GLY A 77 5.62 8.97 7.11
N GLU A 78 6.77 9.20 6.47
CA GLU A 78 6.91 10.29 5.48
C GLU A 78 5.88 10.14 4.36
N ILE A 79 5.65 8.90 3.90
CA ILE A 79 4.64 8.60 2.87
C ILE A 79 3.20 8.89 3.32
N ILE A 80 2.94 8.90 4.64
CA ILE A 80 1.62 9.21 5.19
C ILE A 80 1.33 10.71 5.04
N ALA A 81 2.35 11.57 5.15
CA ALA A 81 2.20 13.01 4.97
C ALA A 81 1.83 13.38 3.52
N THR A 82 2.32 12.64 2.52
CA THR A 82 1.92 12.83 1.11
C THR A 82 0.39 12.72 0.91
N PHE A 83 -0.27 11.87 1.69
CA PHE A 83 -1.73 11.71 1.61
C PHE A 83 -2.52 12.81 2.31
N GLU A 84 -1.89 13.67 3.12
CA GLU A 84 -2.54 14.87 3.65
C GLU A 84 -2.79 15.89 2.52
N ASP A 85 -1.83 16.03 1.62
CA ASP A 85 -1.91 16.94 0.48
C ASP A 85 -2.69 16.33 -0.71
N PHE A 86 -2.57 15.01 -0.90
CA PHE A 86 -3.24 14.30 -2.00
C PHE A 86 -4.41 13.45 -1.50
N HIS A 87 -5.64 13.90 -1.78
CA HIS A 87 -6.87 13.19 -1.38
C HIS A 87 -7.10 11.94 -2.24
N TYR A 88 -6.45 10.84 -1.88
CA TYR A 88 -6.61 9.55 -2.54
C TYR A 88 -7.90 8.87 -2.07
N LYS A 89 -8.75 8.49 -3.03
CA LYS A 89 -10.11 7.96 -2.76
C LYS A 89 -10.22 6.44 -2.84
N LYS A 90 -9.18 5.78 -3.36
CA LYS A 90 -9.16 4.32 -3.56
C LYS A 90 -8.47 3.64 -2.37
N GLY A 91 -8.49 2.32 -2.32
CA GLY A 91 -7.89 1.58 -1.22
C GLY A 91 -6.38 1.77 -1.13
N ILE A 92 -5.85 1.88 0.09
CA ILE A 92 -4.41 2.00 0.35
C ILE A 92 -4.02 0.95 1.38
N GLY A 93 -3.11 0.06 0.98
CA GLY A 93 -2.44 -0.92 1.81
C GLY A 93 -1.16 -0.39 2.39
N LEU A 94 -1.11 -0.31 3.71
CA LEU A 94 0.04 0.20 4.44
C LEU A 94 0.87 -0.98 4.94
N GLY A 95 2.13 -1.01 4.52
CA GLY A 95 3.12 -1.90 5.08
C GLY A 95 3.40 -1.58 6.55
N VAL A 96 2.94 -2.44 7.46
CA VAL A 96 3.17 -2.30 8.93
C VAL A 96 4.20 -3.29 9.47
N TYR A 97 4.73 -4.15 8.59
CA TYR A 97 5.72 -5.16 8.92
C TYR A 97 6.87 -5.07 7.91
N ASP A 98 8.02 -4.60 8.39
CA ASP A 98 9.29 -4.62 7.64
C ASP A 98 9.74 -6.06 7.42
N ILE A 99 9.43 -6.55 6.23
CA ILE A 99 9.77 -7.92 5.83
C ILE A 99 11.25 -8.11 5.57
N HIS A 100 12.09 -7.07 5.57
CA HIS A 100 13.54 -7.18 5.39
C HIS A 100 14.28 -7.41 6.70
N SER A 101 13.58 -7.30 7.83
CA SER A 101 14.08 -7.62 9.16
C SER A 101 13.59 -8.99 9.63
N PRO A 102 14.43 -9.82 10.30
CA PRO A 102 13.98 -11.04 10.96
C PRO A 102 13.23 -10.77 12.27
N ARG A 103 13.20 -9.50 12.73
CA ARG A 103 12.53 -9.11 13.97
C ARG A 103 11.01 -9.26 13.82
N ILE A 104 10.38 -9.88 14.81
CA ILE A 104 8.92 -9.94 14.92
C ILE A 104 8.43 -8.62 15.54
N PRO A 105 7.67 -7.77 14.82
CA PRO A 105 7.14 -6.53 15.39
C PRO A 105 6.07 -6.84 16.43
N SER A 106 5.94 -5.95 17.42
CA SER A 106 4.91 -6.11 18.45
C SER A 106 3.53 -5.65 17.95
N VAL A 107 2.46 -6.11 18.61
CA VAL A 107 1.08 -5.65 18.35
C VAL A 107 0.97 -4.13 18.51
N ALA A 108 1.55 -3.58 19.58
CA ALA A 108 1.52 -2.15 19.87
C ALA A 108 2.21 -1.32 18.78
N GLU A 109 3.32 -1.81 18.26
CA GLU A 109 4.04 -1.16 17.17
C GLU A 109 3.22 -1.13 15.88
N MET A 110 2.70 -2.27 15.43
CA MET A 110 1.86 -2.34 14.22
C MET A 110 0.58 -1.51 14.35
N LYS A 111 -0.02 -1.52 15.55
CA LYS A 111 -1.18 -0.68 15.88
C LYS A 111 -0.84 0.81 15.72
N SER A 112 0.30 1.26 16.23
CA SER A 112 0.71 2.66 16.11
C SER A 112 0.86 3.10 14.65
N TYR A 113 1.32 2.22 13.75
CA TYR A 113 1.38 2.52 12.31
C TYR A 113 -0.01 2.64 11.70
N ALA A 114 -0.93 1.74 12.04
CA ALA A 114 -2.31 1.81 11.59
C ALA A 114 -3.01 3.10 12.06
N GLU A 115 -2.88 3.46 13.35
CA GLU A 115 -3.45 4.69 13.92
C GLU A 115 -2.92 5.95 13.24
N ARG A 116 -1.62 6.00 12.97
CA ARG A 116 -1.01 7.14 12.27
C ARG A 116 -1.64 7.38 10.91
N ALA A 117 -1.92 6.33 10.16
CA ALA A 117 -2.56 6.48 8.87
C ALA A 117 -4.05 6.84 8.97
N LEU A 118 -4.75 6.34 9.98
CA LEU A 118 -6.16 6.68 10.22
C LEU A 118 -6.36 8.15 10.65
N ASN A 119 -5.30 8.86 11.02
CA ASN A 119 -5.36 10.31 11.25
C ASN A 119 -5.53 11.11 9.95
N VAL A 120 -5.15 10.53 8.81
CA VAL A 120 -5.11 11.23 7.51
C VAL A 120 -5.98 10.56 6.44
N LEU A 121 -6.23 9.25 6.55
CA LEU A 121 -7.02 8.47 5.59
C LEU A 121 -8.36 8.02 6.19
N ASP A 122 -9.39 7.93 5.36
CA ASP A 122 -10.69 7.34 5.76
C ASP A 122 -10.47 5.86 6.15
N PRO A 123 -10.92 5.42 7.35
CA PRO A 123 -10.81 4.03 7.77
C PRO A 123 -11.36 2.99 6.77
N LYS A 124 -12.30 3.37 5.90
CA LYS A 124 -12.90 2.49 4.89
C LYS A 124 -11.96 2.16 3.73
N VAL A 125 -10.95 2.98 3.49
CA VAL A 125 -10.00 2.76 2.38
C VAL A 125 -8.68 2.16 2.86
N VAL A 126 -8.45 2.07 4.17
CA VAL A 126 -7.18 1.57 4.73
C VAL A 126 -7.16 0.04 4.78
N TRP A 127 -6.08 -0.53 4.24
CA TRP A 127 -5.71 -1.94 4.33
C TRP A 127 -4.43 -2.08 5.16
N ILE A 128 -4.32 -3.19 5.89
CA ILE A 128 -3.15 -3.53 6.71
C ILE A 128 -2.48 -4.75 6.09
N ASN A 129 -1.21 -4.61 5.71
CA ASN A 129 -0.42 -5.65 5.06
C ASN A 129 1.07 -5.57 5.48
N PRO A 130 1.87 -6.60 5.17
CA PRO A 130 3.33 -6.48 5.23
C PRO A 130 3.86 -5.52 4.16
N ASP A 131 5.10 -5.04 4.31
CA ASP A 131 5.74 -4.17 3.30
C ASP A 131 5.79 -4.83 1.91
N CYS A 132 6.13 -6.12 1.85
CA CYS A 132 6.25 -6.86 0.58
C CYS A 132 6.00 -8.37 0.81
N GLY A 133 6.32 -9.18 -0.19
CA GLY A 133 6.22 -10.64 -0.13
C GLY A 133 7.14 -11.27 0.93
N LEU A 134 6.66 -12.35 1.55
CA LEU A 134 7.35 -13.03 2.67
C LEU A 134 8.37 -14.09 2.23
N LYS A 135 8.71 -14.17 0.94
CA LYS A 135 9.54 -15.25 0.35
C LYS A 135 10.90 -15.41 1.03
N THR A 136 11.47 -14.33 1.54
CA THR A 136 12.82 -14.33 2.14
C THR A 136 12.81 -14.62 3.65
N ARG A 137 11.63 -14.70 4.28
CA ARG A 137 11.45 -14.89 5.72
C ARG A 137 11.13 -16.34 6.06
N ARG A 138 11.34 -16.69 7.33
CA ARG A 138 11.07 -18.04 7.83
C ARG A 138 9.74 -18.11 8.55
N THR A 139 9.13 -19.29 8.57
CA THR A 139 7.81 -19.50 9.19
C THR A 139 7.78 -19.12 10.67
N GLU A 140 8.87 -19.36 11.40
CA GLU A 140 9.03 -18.99 12.80
C GLU A 140 9.06 -17.46 13.03
N GLU A 141 9.35 -16.68 11.99
CA GLU A 141 9.30 -15.21 11.99
C GLU A 141 7.93 -14.73 11.49
N THR A 142 7.45 -15.27 10.36
CA THR A 142 6.27 -14.75 9.66
C THR A 142 4.97 -15.05 10.37
N VAL A 143 4.77 -16.27 10.88
CA VAL A 143 3.51 -16.65 11.55
C VAL A 143 3.23 -15.78 12.78
N PRO A 144 4.17 -15.58 13.73
CA PRO A 144 3.91 -14.69 14.85
C PRO A 144 3.77 -13.22 14.42
N ALA A 145 4.54 -12.74 13.44
CA ALA A 145 4.39 -11.37 12.94
C ALA A 145 2.98 -11.14 12.33
N LEU A 146 2.49 -12.07 11.52
CA LEU A 146 1.15 -11.99 10.92
C LEU A 146 0.04 -12.11 11.98
N LYS A 147 0.23 -12.92 13.03
CA LYS A 147 -0.71 -12.97 14.17
C LYS A 147 -0.80 -11.62 14.87
N ASN A 148 0.35 -11.00 15.16
CA ASN A 148 0.40 -9.68 15.77
C ASN A 148 -0.27 -8.62 14.90
N MET A 149 -0.09 -8.71 13.57
CA MET A 149 -0.71 -7.80 12.60
C MET A 149 -2.24 -7.90 12.59
N VAL A 150 -2.76 -9.13 12.61
CA VAL A 150 -4.21 -9.37 12.69
C VAL A 150 -4.77 -8.87 14.03
N GLU A 151 -4.07 -9.11 15.13
CA GLU A 151 -4.47 -8.63 16.46
C GLU A 151 -4.50 -7.10 16.53
N ALA A 152 -3.46 -6.42 16.01
CA ALA A 152 -3.42 -4.96 15.93
C ALA A 152 -4.63 -4.40 15.15
N ALA A 153 -4.92 -4.97 13.97
CA ALA A 153 -6.09 -4.57 13.18
C ALA A 153 -7.42 -4.82 13.90
N GLN A 154 -7.54 -5.90 14.70
CA GLN A 154 -8.72 -6.17 15.51
C GLN A 154 -8.90 -5.12 16.62
N GLN A 155 -7.82 -4.74 17.32
CA GLN A 155 -7.87 -3.71 18.36
C GLN A 155 -8.31 -2.36 17.79
N VAL A 156 -7.71 -1.94 16.66
CA VAL A 156 -8.06 -0.68 15.98
C VAL A 156 -9.53 -0.67 15.55
N ARG A 157 -10.04 -1.78 14.97
CA ARG A 157 -11.46 -1.88 14.59
C ARG A 157 -12.41 -1.74 15.77
N ALA A 158 -12.05 -2.32 16.93
CA ALA A 158 -12.85 -2.18 18.14
C ALA A 158 -12.85 -0.75 18.69
N GLU A 159 -11.76 -0.01 18.54
CA GLU A 159 -11.67 1.40 18.95
C GLU A 159 -12.48 2.32 18.04
N LEU A 160 -12.45 2.06 16.73
CA LEU A 160 -13.26 2.78 15.75
C LEU A 160 -14.77 2.57 15.98
N SER A 161 -15.22 1.34 16.27
CA SER A 161 -16.65 1.08 16.53
C SER A 161 -17.16 1.76 17.81
N ASN A 162 -16.31 1.85 18.84
CA ASN A 162 -16.62 2.55 20.08
C ASN A 162 -16.69 4.07 19.90
N THR A 163 -15.93 4.62 18.95
CA THR A 163 -15.91 6.06 18.65
C THR A 163 -17.14 6.49 17.86
N VAL A 164 -17.62 5.65 16.94
CA VAL A 164 -18.84 5.91 16.14
C VAL A 164 -20.14 5.74 16.96
N SER A 165 -20.08 5.04 18.09
CA SER A 165 -21.23 4.82 19.00
C SER A 165 -21.41 5.92 20.06
N ARG A 166 -20.63 7.01 20.00
CA ARG A 166 -20.76 8.20 20.85
C ARG A 166 -21.12 9.41 20.00
#